data_AF-A3GGF5-F1
#
_entry.id   AF-A3GGF5-F1
#
_cell.length_a   1.000
_cell.length_b   1.000
_cell.length_c   1.000
_cell.angle_alpha   90.00
_cell.angle_beta   90.00
_cell.angle_gamma   90.00
#
_symmetry.space_group_name_H-M   'P 1'
#
loop_
_entity.id
_entity.type
_entity.pdbx_description
1 polymer ?
#
loop_
_entity_poly.entity_id
_entity_poly.type
_entity_poly.pdbx_seq_one_letter_code
_entity_poly.pdbx_strand_id
1 'polypeptide(L)'
;MSGKLGVCSFCNENVAKYKCPKCAVAYCSLGCFKSESHREMDLKVAHVKDIHQKPKDETYDEVVNSNREQSPTNRIFQKIAQDPKIRAMLKYNSLQLHLLTLIKILDDPTLFKSTNEQIFTTENKHAMMNLKLNDLRAGGIEQNELVEEFISRVAELYEEYSEAEVST
;
A
#
# COMPACT_ATOMS: atom_id res chain seq x y z
N MET A 1 -5.83 -20.89 25.38
CA MET A 1 -4.37 -20.93 25.61
C MET A 1 -3.81 -19.54 25.38
N SER A 2 -3.45 -18.82 26.45
CA SER A 2 -3.03 -17.42 26.39
C SER A 2 -1.56 -17.32 25.93
N GLY A 3 -1.34 -16.99 24.66
CA GLY A 3 0.00 -16.78 24.11
C GLY A 3 0.72 -15.64 24.84
N LYS A 4 1.90 -15.91 25.40
CA LYS A 4 2.74 -14.90 26.04
C LYS A 4 3.41 -14.04 24.95
N LEU A 5 3.18 -12.73 24.97
CA LEU A 5 3.71 -11.76 24.00
C LEU A 5 5.20 -11.40 24.19
N GLY A 6 5.91 -12.07 25.10
CA GLY A 6 7.31 -11.78 25.40
C GLY A 6 7.49 -10.52 26.26
N VAL A 7 8.63 -9.84 26.12
CA VAL A 7 8.98 -8.61 26.84
C VAL A 7 8.60 -7.38 26.00
N CYS A 8 8.20 -6.30 26.66
CA CYS A 8 7.84 -5.03 26.01
C CYS A 8 9.00 -4.48 25.18
N SER A 9 8.78 -4.22 23.89
CA SER A 9 9.81 -3.70 22.99
C SER A 9 10.19 -2.23 23.22
N PHE A 10 9.48 -1.53 24.12
CA PHE A 10 9.72 -0.11 24.42
C PHE A 10 10.51 0.11 25.70
N CYS A 11 10.16 -0.60 26.77
CA CYS A 11 10.89 -0.49 28.04
C CYS A 11 11.87 -1.63 28.28
N ASN A 12 11.74 -2.78 27.58
CA ASN A 12 12.54 -4.00 27.79
C ASN A 12 12.58 -4.54 29.23
N GLU A 13 11.82 -3.96 30.16
CA GLU A 13 11.80 -4.31 31.58
C GLU A 13 10.58 -5.18 31.95
N ASN A 14 9.43 -4.89 31.33
CA ASN A 14 8.15 -5.48 31.71
C ASN A 14 7.65 -6.46 30.65
N VAL A 15 6.94 -7.50 31.06
CA VAL A 15 6.27 -8.44 30.15
C VAL A 15 5.21 -7.71 29.33
N ALA A 16 5.20 -7.95 28.02
CA ALA A 16 4.22 -7.37 27.11
C ALA A 16 2.83 -7.95 27.38
N LYS A 17 1.84 -7.06 27.47
CA LYS A 17 0.43 -7.38 27.72
C LYS A 17 -0.44 -7.20 26.48
N TYR A 18 -0.01 -6.35 25.56
CA TYR A 18 -0.78 -5.95 24.38
C TYR A 18 0.10 -5.94 23.13
N LYS A 19 -0.52 -6.08 21.96
CA LYS A 19 0.13 -5.96 20.65
C LYS A 19 -0.53 -4.82 19.88
N CYS A 20 0.25 -3.88 19.35
CA CYS A 20 -0.29 -2.77 18.58
C CYS A 20 -0.84 -3.28 17.24
N PRO A 21 -2.08 -2.96 16.84
CA PRO A 21 -2.63 -3.40 15.56
C PRO A 21 -2.00 -2.70 14.35
N LYS A 22 -1.34 -1.55 14.55
CA LYS A 22 -0.71 -0.77 13.47
C LYS A 22 0.70 -1.25 13.17
N CYS A 23 1.56 -1.36 14.18
CA CYS A 23 2.96 -1.72 14.02
C CYS A 23 3.27 -3.19 14.37
N ALA A 24 2.29 -3.96 14.88
CA ALA A 24 2.46 -5.34 15.35
C ALA A 24 3.47 -5.53 16.50
N VAL A 25 3.94 -4.46 17.14
CA VAL A 25 4.91 -4.50 18.24
C VAL A 25 4.21 -4.77 19.58
N ALA A 26 4.86 -5.55 20.46
CA ALA A 26 4.35 -5.92 21.77
C ALA A 26 4.74 -4.91 22.86
N TYR A 27 3.80 -4.52 23.72
CA TYR A 27 4.00 -3.50 24.78
C TYR A 27 3.33 -3.86 26.11
N CYS A 28 3.85 -3.33 27.22
CA CYS A 28 3.37 -3.66 28.57
C CYS A 28 2.19 -2.79 29.07
N SER A 29 2.09 -1.53 28.64
CA SER A 29 1.08 -0.58 29.15
C SER A 29 0.81 0.59 28.19
N LEU A 30 -0.27 1.34 28.46
CA LEU A 30 -0.59 2.56 27.72
C LEU A 30 0.53 3.62 27.75
N GLY A 31 1.38 3.62 28.77
CA GLY A 31 2.56 4.50 28.84
C GLY A 31 3.55 4.20 27.71
N CYS A 32 3.86 2.92 27.47
CA CYS A 32 4.71 2.51 26.34
C CYS A 32 4.03 2.74 24.99
N PHE A 33 2.71 2.57 24.90
CA PHE A 33 1.94 2.84 23.68
C PHE A 33 1.96 4.33 23.28
N LYS A 34 2.01 5.26 24.25
CA LYS A 34 2.07 6.70 23.98
C LYS A 34 3.49 7.27 23.98
N SER A 35 4.51 6.43 24.13
CA SER A 35 5.91 6.89 24.13
C SER A 35 6.32 7.45 22.76
N GLU A 36 7.21 8.44 22.76
CA GLU A 36 7.77 8.99 21.51
C GLU A 36 8.44 7.89 20.67
N SER A 37 9.06 6.91 21.31
CA SER A 37 9.65 5.72 20.67
C SER A 37 8.62 4.87 19.90
N HIS A 38 7.37 4.80 20.36
CA HIS A 38 6.30 4.12 19.62
C HIS A 38 5.74 5.00 18.49
N ARG A 39 5.61 6.32 18.71
CA ARG A 39 5.13 7.26 17.69
C ARG A 39 6.06 7.33 16.48
N GLU A 40 7.38 7.21 16.71
CA GLU A 40 8.36 7.15 15.63
C GLU A 40 8.29 5.83 14.85
N MET A 41 7.87 4.73 15.47
CA MET A 41 7.63 3.45 14.79
C MET A 41 6.35 3.47 13.94
N ASP A 42 5.29 4.15 14.39
CA ASP A 42 4.07 4.36 13.58
C ASP A 42 4.39 5.06 12.23
N LEU A 43 5.51 5.79 12.14
CA LEU A 43 6.00 6.43 10.90
C LEU A 43 6.97 5.55 10.08
N LYS A 44 7.51 4.47 10.67
CA LYS A 44 8.56 3.61 10.07
C LYS A 44 8.07 2.22 9.66
N VAL A 45 6.79 1.87 9.87
CA VAL A 45 6.23 0.56 9.46
C VAL A 45 5.89 0.56 7.96
N ALA A 46 6.92 0.63 7.12
CA ALA A 46 6.86 0.18 5.73
C ALA A 46 7.93 -0.89 5.40
N HIS A 47 8.81 -1.26 6.34
CA HIS A 47 9.63 -2.47 6.30
C HIS A 47 10.03 -2.73 7.77
N VAL A 48 9.67 -3.83 8.43
CA VAL A 48 10.31 -5.14 8.35
C VAL A 48 9.39 -6.14 9.06
N LYS A 49 8.97 -7.21 8.38
CA LYS A 49 8.55 -8.43 9.07
C LYS A 49 9.77 -9.32 9.25
N ASP A 50 10.02 -9.64 10.52
CA ASP A 50 10.71 -10.81 11.06
C ASP A 50 12.16 -11.04 10.64
N ILE A 51 13.11 -10.76 11.55
CA ILE A 51 14.25 -11.66 11.76
C ILE A 51 14.45 -11.93 13.25
N HIS A 52 14.19 -13.19 13.59
CA HIS A 52 14.75 -13.91 14.71
C HIS A 52 16.28 -13.90 14.60
N GLN A 53 16.99 -13.23 15.51
CA GLN A 53 18.45 -13.26 15.55
C GLN A 53 18.94 -14.60 16.13
N LYS A 54 19.91 -15.24 15.45
CA LYS A 54 21.27 -15.48 15.98
C LYS A 54 22.22 -16.07 14.91
N PRO A 55 23.56 -15.99 15.05
CA PRO A 55 24.41 -14.99 14.37
C PRO A 55 25.61 -15.58 13.60
N LYS A 56 26.46 -14.68 13.07
CA LYS A 56 27.83 -14.87 12.49
C LYS A 56 27.81 -15.20 10.99
N ASP A 57 28.69 -14.70 10.13
CA ASP A 57 29.92 -13.92 10.25
C ASP A 57 30.12 -13.19 8.91
N GLU A 58 30.94 -12.14 8.95
CA GLU A 58 31.80 -11.67 7.85
C GLU A 58 31.21 -11.11 6.52
N THR A 59 31.77 -9.95 6.16
CA THR A 59 31.90 -9.35 4.81
C THR A 59 30.63 -8.83 4.12
N TYR A 60 30.45 -7.50 4.19
CA TYR A 60 29.66 -6.74 3.23
C TYR A 60 30.45 -6.64 1.92
N ASP A 61 30.24 -7.60 1.02
CA ASP A 61 30.50 -7.38 -0.39
C ASP A 61 29.27 -6.71 -1.03
N GLU A 62 29.57 -5.73 -1.88
CA GLU A 62 28.66 -5.03 -2.76
C GLU A 62 27.91 -5.95 -3.74
N VAL A 63 26.89 -5.37 -4.38
CA VAL A 63 26.14 -5.78 -5.58
C VAL A 63 25.19 -6.98 -5.39
N VAL A 64 23.96 -6.96 -5.92
CA VAL A 64 23.69 -6.91 -7.35
C VAL A 64 22.30 -6.34 -7.65
N ASN A 65 22.33 -5.27 -8.45
CA ASN A 65 21.35 -4.93 -9.48
C ASN A 65 20.92 -6.17 -10.26
N SER A 66 19.77 -6.77 -9.93
CA SER A 66 19.15 -7.78 -10.79
C SER A 66 18.11 -7.11 -11.67
N ASN A 67 18.54 -6.81 -12.89
CA ASN A 67 17.73 -6.85 -14.11
C ASN A 67 16.77 -8.04 -14.05
N ARG A 68 15.56 -7.84 -13.53
CA ARG A 68 14.42 -8.66 -13.91
C ARG A 68 14.04 -8.19 -15.31
N GLU A 69 13.96 -9.11 -16.25
CA GLU A 69 13.44 -8.85 -17.60
C GLU A 69 12.15 -8.02 -17.48
N GLN A 70 12.26 -6.74 -17.81
CA GLN A 70 11.17 -5.79 -17.65
C GLN A 70 10.20 -6.06 -18.79
N SER A 71 9.13 -6.80 -18.51
CA SER A 71 7.91 -6.72 -19.31
C SER A 71 7.59 -5.24 -19.61
N PRO A 72 7.13 -4.87 -20.81
CA PRO A 72 6.69 -3.51 -21.12
C PRO A 72 5.76 -2.92 -20.04
N THR A 73 4.89 -3.76 -19.46
CA THR A 73 4.01 -3.38 -18.35
C THR A 73 4.76 -2.96 -17.09
N ASN A 74 5.89 -3.57 -16.77
CA ASN A 74 6.67 -3.22 -15.59
C ASN A 74 7.34 -1.84 -15.73
N ARG A 75 7.74 -1.47 -16.97
CA ARG A 75 8.38 -0.19 -17.27
C ARG A 75 7.44 1.00 -17.10
N ILE A 76 6.21 0.89 -17.60
CA ILE A 76 5.22 1.97 -17.46
C ILE A 76 4.86 2.21 -15.98
N PHE A 77 4.67 1.16 -15.19
CA PHE A 77 4.39 1.32 -13.76
C PHE A 77 5.58 1.95 -13.02
N GLN A 78 6.81 1.63 -13.41
CA GLN A 78 8.00 2.28 -12.86
C GLN A 78 8.04 3.78 -13.21
N LYS A 79 7.72 4.16 -14.47
CA LYS A 79 7.64 5.56 -14.89
C LYS A 79 6.59 6.33 -14.08
N ILE A 80 5.39 5.75 -13.91
CA ILE A 80 4.31 6.33 -13.09
C ILE A 80 4.75 6.49 -11.62
N ALA A 81 5.37 5.46 -11.03
CA ALA A 81 5.80 5.49 -9.63
C ALA A 81 6.93 6.49 -9.34
N GLN A 82 7.73 6.82 -10.37
CA GLN A 82 8.83 7.79 -10.29
C GLN A 82 8.39 9.22 -10.59
N ASP A 83 7.23 9.44 -11.21
CA ASP A 83 6.74 10.77 -11.58
C ASP A 83 6.58 11.68 -10.33
N PRO A 84 7.26 12.84 -10.28
CA PRO A 84 7.22 13.73 -9.12
C PRO A 84 5.82 14.24 -8.78
N LYS A 85 4.96 14.48 -9.79
CA LYS A 85 3.61 15.01 -9.61
C LYS A 85 2.70 13.93 -9.00
N ILE A 86 2.74 12.71 -9.54
CA ILE A 86 2.05 11.53 -8.98
C ILE A 86 2.48 11.32 -7.52
N ARG A 87 3.79 11.33 -7.24
CA ARG A 87 4.32 11.16 -5.88
C ARG A 87 3.87 12.27 -4.92
N ALA A 88 3.74 13.50 -5.39
CA ALA A 88 3.22 14.59 -4.59
C ALA A 88 1.73 14.39 -4.27
N MET A 89 0.92 14.03 -5.28
CA MET A 89 -0.50 13.78 -5.10
C MET A 89 -0.80 12.61 -4.16
N LEU A 90 0.01 11.54 -4.23
CA LEU A 90 -0.13 10.38 -3.34
C LEU A 90 0.09 10.68 -1.85
N LYS A 91 0.58 11.87 -1.48
CA LYS A 91 0.70 12.29 -0.07
C LYS A 91 -0.64 12.75 0.54
N TYR A 92 -1.64 13.05 -0.28
CA TYR A 92 -2.92 13.54 0.22
C TYR A 92 -3.82 12.39 0.68
N ASN A 93 -4.28 12.45 1.94
CA ASN A 93 -5.13 11.44 2.55
C ASN A 93 -6.45 11.22 1.80
N SER A 94 -7.03 12.28 1.21
CA SER A 94 -8.25 12.18 0.42
C SER A 94 -8.07 11.27 -0.78
N LEU A 95 -7.00 11.47 -1.55
CA LEU A 95 -6.66 10.63 -2.68
C LEU A 95 -6.39 9.19 -2.25
N GLN A 96 -5.60 8.99 -1.20
CA GLN A 96 -5.31 7.66 -0.65
C GLN A 96 -6.58 6.90 -0.27
N LEU A 97 -7.57 7.57 0.34
CA LEU A 97 -8.85 6.97 0.71
C LEU A 97 -9.65 6.51 -0.52
N HIS A 98 -9.71 7.34 -1.56
CA HIS A 98 -10.39 6.98 -2.81
C HIS A 98 -9.70 5.81 -3.52
N LEU A 99 -8.36 5.86 -3.65
CA LEU A 99 -7.58 4.76 -4.24
C LEU A 99 -7.74 3.46 -3.44
N LEU A 100 -7.70 3.53 -2.11
CA LEU A 100 -7.92 2.37 -1.26
C LEU A 100 -9.31 1.76 -1.46
N THR A 101 -10.33 2.60 -1.70
CA THR A 101 -11.69 2.14 -1.99
C THR A 101 -11.74 1.38 -3.32
N LEU A 102 -11.10 1.89 -4.36
CA LEU A 102 -11.00 1.22 -5.66
C LEU A 102 -10.24 -0.12 -5.56
N ILE A 103 -9.13 -0.15 -4.83
CA ILE A 103 -8.36 -1.37 -4.57
C ILE A 103 -9.23 -2.41 -3.85
N LYS A 104 -10.00 -2.00 -2.82
CA LYS A 104 -10.91 -2.92 -2.12
C LYS A 104 -11.97 -3.52 -3.04
N ILE A 105 -12.50 -2.76 -4.00
CA ILE A 105 -13.47 -3.31 -4.98
C ILE A 105 -12.84 -4.44 -5.81
N LEU A 106 -11.56 -4.30 -6.16
CA LEU A 106 -10.83 -5.30 -6.95
C LEU A 106 -10.40 -6.51 -6.09
N ASP A 107 -9.88 -6.24 -4.89
CA ASP A 107 -9.18 -7.23 -4.07
C ASP A 107 -10.06 -7.94 -3.05
N ASP A 108 -11.14 -7.34 -2.55
CA ASP A 108 -11.88 -7.88 -1.41
C ASP A 108 -12.73 -9.10 -1.81
N PRO A 109 -12.40 -10.31 -1.32
CA PRO A 109 -13.17 -11.51 -1.61
C PRO A 109 -14.42 -11.64 -0.73
N THR A 110 -14.62 -10.74 0.24
CA THR A 110 -15.65 -10.79 1.29
C THR A 110 -16.74 -9.74 1.18
N LEU A 111 -16.47 -8.58 0.55
CA LEU A 111 -17.46 -7.51 0.32
C LEU A 111 -18.73 -7.99 -0.41
N PHE A 112 -18.66 -9.13 -1.09
CA PHE A 112 -19.72 -9.63 -1.97
C PHE A 112 -20.18 -11.06 -1.64
N LYS A 113 -19.83 -11.59 -0.45
CA LYS A 113 -20.18 -12.97 -0.03
C LYS A 113 -21.65 -13.17 0.39
N SER A 114 -22.46 -12.12 0.49
CA SER A 114 -23.85 -12.25 0.92
C SER A 114 -24.82 -11.84 -0.18
N THR A 115 -25.27 -12.81 -0.95
CA THR A 115 -26.68 -13.14 -1.28
C THR A 115 -26.70 -13.90 -2.60
N ASN A 116 -27.05 -15.19 -2.53
CA ASN A 116 -27.32 -16.10 -3.64
C ASN A 116 -26.47 -15.92 -4.91
N GLU A 117 -25.36 -16.66 -4.96
CA GLU A 117 -24.91 -17.36 -6.17
C GLU A 117 -24.72 -16.54 -7.47
N GLN A 118 -24.52 -15.23 -7.37
CA GLN A 118 -23.83 -14.52 -8.44
C GLN A 118 -22.34 -14.78 -8.27
N ILE A 119 -21.81 -15.67 -9.10
CA ILE A 119 -20.38 -15.78 -9.38
C ILE A 119 -19.94 -14.38 -9.83
N PHE A 120 -19.42 -13.57 -8.91
CA PHE A 120 -18.83 -12.28 -9.26
C PHE A 120 -17.50 -12.57 -9.95
N THR A 121 -17.58 -12.67 -11.27
CA THR A 121 -16.43 -12.79 -12.15
C THR A 121 -15.54 -11.55 -12.01
N THR A 122 -14.28 -11.67 -12.41
CA THR A 122 -13.36 -10.52 -12.54
C THR A 122 -14.00 -9.36 -13.30
N GLU A 123 -14.85 -9.67 -14.29
CA GLU A 123 -15.60 -8.70 -15.07
C GLU A 123 -16.58 -7.86 -14.22
N ASN A 124 -17.36 -8.49 -13.33
CA ASN A 124 -18.28 -7.75 -12.47
C ASN A 124 -17.54 -6.81 -11.49
N LYS A 125 -16.36 -7.23 -11.00
CA LYS A 125 -15.50 -6.37 -10.16
C LYS A 125 -14.98 -5.16 -10.94
N HIS A 126 -14.54 -5.38 -12.18
CA HIS A 126 -14.07 -4.32 -13.05
C HIS A 126 -15.20 -3.34 -13.40
N ALA A 127 -16.42 -3.83 -13.65
CA ALA A 127 -17.58 -2.97 -13.88
C ALA A 127 -17.89 -2.08 -12.67
N MET A 128 -17.87 -2.64 -11.46
CA MET A 128 -18.07 -1.88 -10.22
C MET A 128 -16.96 -0.86 -9.97
N MET A 129 -15.70 -1.24 -10.23
CA MET A 129 -14.55 -0.35 -10.11
C MET A 129 -14.67 0.81 -11.09
N ASN A 130 -15.03 0.54 -12.34
CA ASN A 130 -15.24 1.56 -13.37
C ASN A 130 -16.39 2.51 -13.01
N LEU A 131 -17.51 2.00 -12.50
CA LEU A 131 -18.62 2.83 -12.03
C LEU A 131 -18.14 3.79 -10.93
N LYS A 132 -17.48 3.24 -9.91
CA LYS A 132 -16.96 4.05 -8.81
C LYS A 132 -15.90 5.05 -9.26
N LEU A 133 -15.05 4.67 -10.21
CA LEU A 133 -14.05 5.57 -10.78
C LEU A 133 -14.72 6.72 -11.52
N ASN A 134 -15.73 6.44 -12.34
CA ASN A 134 -16.49 7.46 -13.06
C ASN A 134 -17.21 8.43 -12.12
N ASP A 135 -17.76 7.96 -11.00
CA ASP A 135 -18.39 8.82 -9.99
C ASP A 135 -17.40 9.82 -9.38
N LEU A 136 -16.11 9.46 -9.29
CA LEU A 136 -15.05 10.30 -8.74
C LEU A 136 -14.40 11.24 -9.77
N ARG A 137 -14.61 10.99 -11.07
CA ARG A 137 -14.06 11.80 -12.16
C ARG A 137 -14.90 13.05 -12.42
N ALA A 138 -14.37 13.96 -13.24
CA ALA A 138 -15.09 15.15 -13.66
C ALA A 138 -16.47 14.80 -14.27
N GLY A 139 -17.54 15.41 -13.74
CA GLY A 139 -18.92 15.12 -14.15
C GLY A 139 -19.59 13.96 -13.40
N GLY A 140 -18.87 13.26 -12.52
CA GLY A 140 -19.42 12.26 -11.62
C GLY A 140 -20.11 12.86 -10.38
N ILE A 141 -20.95 12.07 -9.72
CA ILE A 141 -21.72 12.51 -8.53
C ILE A 141 -20.86 12.75 -7.29
N GLU A 142 -19.69 12.11 -7.22
CA GLU A 142 -18.70 12.24 -6.15
C GLU A 142 -17.39 12.86 -6.68
N GLN A 143 -17.48 13.68 -7.74
CA GLN A 143 -16.33 14.23 -8.43
C GLN A 143 -15.31 14.82 -7.45
N ASN A 144 -14.04 14.53 -7.69
CA ASN A 144 -12.95 15.00 -6.85
C ASN A 144 -11.82 15.51 -7.74
N GLU A 145 -11.51 16.80 -7.62
CA GLU A 145 -10.51 17.48 -8.46
C GLU A 145 -9.14 16.81 -8.37
N LEU A 146 -8.73 16.38 -7.18
CA LEU A 146 -7.45 15.71 -6.97
C LEU A 146 -7.43 14.30 -7.60
N VAL A 147 -8.57 13.61 -7.60
CA VAL A 147 -8.71 12.31 -8.30
C VAL A 147 -8.64 12.51 -9.82
N GLU A 148 -9.32 13.53 -10.36
CA GLU A 148 -9.26 13.83 -11.79
C GLU A 148 -7.84 14.23 -12.23
N GLU A 149 -7.16 15.07 -11.45
CA GLU A 149 -5.78 15.46 -11.74
C GLU A 149 -4.82 14.26 -11.69
N PHE A 150 -5.01 13.36 -10.72
CA PHE A 150 -4.24 12.13 -10.63
C PHE A 150 -4.46 11.22 -11.83
N ILE A 151 -5.72 10.95 -12.20
CA ILE A 151 -6.07 10.06 -13.31
C ILE A 151 -5.58 10.65 -14.63
N SER A 152 -5.77 11.96 -14.85
CA SER A 152 -5.27 12.66 -16.04
C SER A 152 -3.76 12.51 -16.17
N ARG A 153 -2.99 12.71 -15.10
CA ARG A 153 -1.53 12.54 -15.15
C ARG A 153 -1.10 11.09 -15.42
N VAL A 154 -1.82 10.11 -14.87
CA VAL A 154 -1.56 8.70 -15.16
C VAL A 154 -1.83 8.38 -16.63
N ALA A 155 -2.91 8.91 -17.20
CA ALA A 155 -3.27 8.72 -18.61
C ALA A 155 -2.23 9.34 -19.55
N GLU A 156 -1.81 10.59 -19.31
CA GLU A 156 -0.73 11.25 -20.05
C GLU A 156 0.55 10.39 -20.09
N LEU A 157 0.99 9.90 -18.93
CA LEU A 157 2.18 9.06 -18.84
C LEU A 157 2.07 7.74 -19.62
N TYR A 158 0.85 7.20 -19.70
CA TYR A 158 0.56 5.97 -20.44
C TYR A 158 0.55 6.22 -21.95
N GLU A 159 -0.04 7.33 -22.40
CA GLU A 159 -0.02 7.77 -23.80
C GLU A 159 1.41 8.04 -24.28
N GLU A 160 2.17 8.84 -23.52
CA GLU A 160 3.60 9.10 -23.81
C GLU A 160 4.42 7.82 -23.95
N TYR A 161 4.13 6.80 -23.14
CA TYR A 161 4.82 5.51 -23.22
C TYR A 161 4.41 4.73 -24.47
N SER A 162 3.12 4.74 -24.81
CA SER A 162 2.62 4.06 -26.02
C SER A 162 3.21 4.65 -27.31
N GLU A 163 3.37 5.98 -27.38
CA GLU A 163 3.97 6.67 -28.52
C GLU A 163 5.48 6.37 -28.66
N ALA A 164 6.19 6.25 -27.53
CA ALA A 164 7.61 5.93 -27.50
C ALA A 164 7.91 4.50 -27.99
N GLU A 165 7.05 3.52 -27.67
CA GLU A 165 7.20 2.14 -28.12
C GLU A 165 6.87 1.96 -29.61
N VAL A 166 6.00 2.79 -30.20
CA VAL A 166 5.70 2.76 -31.65
C VAL A 166 6.82 3.41 -32.48
N SER A 167 7.63 4.27 -31.87
CA SER A 167 8.73 5.00 -32.54
C SER A 167 10.08 4.27 -32.50
N THR A 168 10.16 3.10 -31.83
CA THR A 168 11.37 2.28 -31.65
C THR A 168 11.33 1.03 -32.51
#